data_AF-B1XUP5-F1
#
_entry.id   AF-B1XUP5-F1
#
_cell.length_a   1.000
_cell.length_b   1.000
_cell.length_c   1.000
_cell.angle_alpha   90.00
_cell.angle_beta   90.00
_cell.angle_gamma   90.00
#
_symmetry.space_group_name_H-M   'P 1'
#
loop_
_entity.id
_entity.type
_entity.pdbx_description
1 polymer ?
#
loop_
_entity_poly.entity_id
_entity_poly.type
_entity_poly.pdbx_seq_one_letter_code
_entity_poly.pdbx_strand_id
1 'polypeptide(L)'
;MIVNGKSVPKAQLDKLVQRSGQPDNPQVRDQAREMLVTRELIVQEADKRGVLQKEIVREQLEQARMGVLVSAVFEDYVEKEGVAEADLKAAYESVKAQYTGKEYHVEHILVEKEADAKAIIAQIKAGASFEDIAKAKSLESA
;
A
#
# COMPACT_ATOMS: atom_id res chain seq x y z
N MET A 1 26.63 -5.73 18.96
CA MET A 1 27.82 -6.27 18.27
C MET A 1 28.45 -5.19 17.42
N ILE A 2 29.66 -5.37 16.92
CA ILE A 2 30.35 -4.37 16.08
C ILE A 2 30.58 -4.99 14.69
N VAL A 3 30.28 -4.22 13.63
CA VAL A 3 30.51 -4.59 12.22
C VAL A 3 31.37 -3.50 11.59
N ASN A 4 32.64 -3.79 11.30
CA ASN A 4 33.62 -2.84 10.78
C ASN A 4 33.64 -1.49 11.54
N GLY A 5 33.67 -1.54 12.86
CA GLY A 5 33.72 -0.35 13.72
C GLY A 5 32.36 0.31 14.01
N LYS A 6 31.28 -0.06 13.32
CA LYS A 6 29.93 0.44 13.61
C LYS A 6 29.19 -0.49 14.56
N SER A 7 28.59 0.08 15.60
CA SER A 7 27.82 -0.68 16.58
C SER A 7 26.43 -1.01 16.04
N VAL A 8 26.06 -2.30 16.10
CA VAL A 8 24.69 -2.79 15.94
C VAL A 8 24.14 -3.09 17.34
N PRO A 9 23.20 -2.28 17.86
CA PRO A 9 22.70 -2.40 19.22
C PRO A 9 21.96 -3.71 19.49
N LYS A 10 22.09 -4.24 20.71
CA LYS A 10 21.34 -5.43 21.15
C LYS A 10 19.81 -5.23 21.02
N ALA A 11 19.31 -4.03 21.30
CA ALA A 11 17.90 -3.70 21.16
C ALA A 11 17.35 -3.90 19.73
N GLN A 12 18.17 -3.73 18.68
CA GLN A 12 17.74 -3.99 17.31
C GLN A 12 17.59 -5.50 17.06
N LEU A 13 18.49 -6.31 17.61
CA LEU A 13 18.39 -7.77 17.57
C LEU A 13 17.14 -8.25 18.32
N ASP A 14 16.91 -7.73 19.53
CA ASP A 14 15.76 -8.12 20.36
C ASP A 14 14.43 -7.80 19.65
N LYS A 15 14.31 -6.58 19.09
CA LYS A 15 13.12 -6.19 18.30
C LYS A 15 12.92 -7.08 17.07
N LEU A 16 14.01 -7.49 16.42
CA LEU A 16 13.94 -8.32 15.22
C LEU A 16 13.46 -9.74 15.54
N VAL A 17 13.94 -10.33 16.64
CA VAL A 17 13.47 -11.63 17.15
C VAL A 17 12.01 -11.54 17.56
N GLN A 18 11.60 -10.48 18.28
CA GLN A 18 10.19 -10.28 18.66
C GLN A 18 9.26 -10.16 17.45
N ARG A 19 9.69 -9.45 16.40
CA ARG A 19 8.90 -9.25 15.18
C ARG A 19 8.82 -10.48 14.27
N SER A 20 9.70 -11.47 14.42
CA SER A 20 9.66 -12.67 13.59
C SER A 20 8.50 -13.60 13.96
N GLY A 21 7.90 -13.44 15.15
CA GLY A 21 6.87 -14.33 15.69
C GLY A 21 7.39 -15.73 16.04
N GLN A 22 8.70 -15.96 15.97
CA GLN A 22 9.33 -17.24 16.32
C GLN A 22 9.72 -17.28 17.80
N PRO A 23 9.86 -18.48 18.40
CA PRO A 23 10.36 -18.62 19.76
C PRO A 23 11.78 -18.02 19.89
N ASP A 24 12.01 -17.23 20.94
CA ASP A 24 13.34 -16.68 21.25
C ASP A 24 14.26 -17.81 21.74
N ASN A 25 15.05 -18.36 20.82
CA ASN A 25 16.02 -19.42 21.08
C ASN A 25 17.35 -19.12 20.37
N PRO A 26 18.46 -19.79 20.73
CA PRO A 26 19.79 -19.49 20.19
C PRO A 26 19.84 -19.46 18.65
N GLN A 27 19.19 -20.40 17.98
CA GLN A 27 19.17 -20.48 16.52
C GLN A 27 18.51 -19.26 15.88
N VAL A 28 17.33 -18.85 16.37
CA VAL A 28 16.62 -17.65 15.88
C VAL A 28 17.44 -16.38 16.12
N ARG A 29 18.08 -16.28 17.29
CA ARG A 29 18.95 -15.15 17.61
C ARG A 29 20.18 -15.08 16.72
N ASP A 30 20.78 -16.21 16.37
CA ASP A 30 21.94 -16.27 15.48
C ASP A 30 21.56 -15.91 14.04
N GLN A 31 20.43 -16.40 13.53
CA GLN A 31 19.90 -15.98 12.23
C GLN A 31 19.60 -14.48 12.16
N ALA A 32 18.94 -13.94 13.20
CA ALA A 32 18.65 -12.51 13.29
C ALA A 32 19.95 -11.68 13.37
N ARG A 33 20.97 -12.20 14.05
CA ARG A 33 22.30 -11.58 14.13
C ARG A 33 22.97 -11.52 12.76
N GLU A 34 23.02 -12.64 12.04
CA GLU A 34 23.59 -12.71 10.68
C GLU A 34 22.88 -11.76 9.71
N MET A 35 21.55 -11.68 9.80
CA MET A 35 20.79 -10.74 8.97
C MET A 35 21.16 -9.28 9.27
N LEU A 36 21.33 -8.91 10.55
CA LEU A 36 21.74 -7.56 10.93
C LEU A 36 23.16 -7.23 10.47
N VAL A 37 24.09 -8.19 10.58
CA VAL A 37 25.45 -8.03 10.05
C VAL A 37 25.42 -7.82 8.54
N THR A 38 24.69 -8.67 7.82
CA THR A 38 24.56 -8.59 6.36
C THR A 38 23.98 -7.25 5.92
N ARG A 39 22.90 -6.78 6.56
CA ARG A 39 22.29 -5.47 6.27
C ARG A 39 23.27 -4.33 6.51
N GLU A 40 24.01 -4.36 7.61
CA GLU A 40 25.00 -3.32 7.91
C GLU A 40 26.13 -3.30 6.87
N LEU A 41 26.63 -4.46 6.43
CA LEU A 41 27.62 -4.52 5.35
C LEU A 41 27.09 -3.93 4.04
N ILE A 42 25.82 -4.19 3.69
CA ILE A 42 25.18 -3.60 2.50
C ILE A 42 25.07 -2.08 2.64
N VAL A 43 24.71 -1.56 3.82
CA VAL A 43 24.64 -0.12 4.08
C VAL A 43 26.01 0.53 3.95
N GLN A 44 27.06 -0.10 4.49
CA GLN A 44 28.44 0.41 4.34
C GLN A 44 28.89 0.43 2.88
N GLU A 45 28.54 -0.60 2.10
CA GLU A 45 28.84 -0.62 0.67
C GLU A 45 28.04 0.43 -0.11
N ALA A 46 26.77 0.66 0.25
CA ALA A 46 25.95 1.70 -0.35
C ALA A 46 26.55 3.09 -0.12
N ASP A 47 27.08 3.36 1.08
CA ASP A 47 27.77 4.61 1.41
C ASP A 47 29.06 4.78 0.60
N LYS A 48 29.90 3.74 0.55
CA LYS A 48 31.12 3.73 -0.29
C LYS A 48 30.85 4.00 -1.77
N ARG A 49 29.72 3.51 -2.28
CA ARG A 49 29.28 3.70 -3.68
C ARG A 49 28.59 5.04 -3.93
N GLY A 50 28.43 5.87 -2.91
CA GLY A 50 27.75 7.15 -3.04
C GLY A 50 26.25 7.01 -3.32
N VAL A 51 25.62 5.90 -2.92
CA VAL A 51 24.20 5.62 -3.22
C VAL A 51 23.29 6.66 -2.58
N LEU A 52 23.62 7.09 -1.36
CA LEU A 52 22.85 8.09 -0.61
C LEU A 52 22.93 9.49 -1.22
N GLN A 53 23.90 9.75 -2.09
CA GLN A 53 24.12 11.04 -2.75
C GLN A 53 23.36 11.13 -4.08
N LYS A 54 22.82 10.01 -4.59
CA LYS A 54 21.99 9.99 -5.79
C LYS A 54 20.66 10.69 -5.51
N GLU A 55 20.29 11.64 -6.37
CA GLU A 55 19.09 12.47 -6.18
C GLU A 55 17.83 11.63 -5.96
N ILE A 56 17.58 10.64 -6.82
CA ILE A 56 16.43 9.74 -6.71
C ILE A 56 16.35 9.00 -5.37
N VAL A 57 17.50 8.66 -4.76
CA VAL A 57 17.53 8.00 -3.45
C VAL A 57 17.21 8.99 -2.34
N ARG A 58 17.72 10.22 -2.43
CA ARG A 58 17.44 11.29 -1.45
C ARG A 58 15.96 11.67 -1.48
N GLU A 59 15.39 11.84 -2.68
CA GLU A 59 13.97 12.11 -2.86
C GLU A 59 13.11 11.00 -2.23
N GLN A 60 13.41 9.73 -2.51
CA GLN A 60 12.68 8.61 -1.92
C GLN A 60 12.77 8.57 -0.39
N LEU A 61 13.95 8.86 0.17
CA LEU A 61 14.13 8.92 1.62
C LEU A 61 13.35 10.07 2.26
N GLU A 62 13.32 11.25 1.64
CA GLU A 62 12.53 12.39 2.14
C GLU A 62 11.04 12.13 2.04
N GLN A 63 10.56 11.50 0.96
CA GLN A 63 9.16 11.09 0.84
C GLN A 63 8.78 10.06 1.91
N ALA A 64 9.61 9.04 2.13
CA ALA A 64 9.39 8.05 3.18
C ALA A 64 9.39 8.70 4.58
N ARG A 65 10.32 9.63 4.83
CA ARG A 65 10.41 10.40 6.07
C ARG A 65 9.14 11.22 6.30
N MET A 66 8.67 11.94 5.28
CA MET A 66 7.44 12.73 5.35
C MET A 66 6.23 11.85 5.67
N GLY A 67 6.09 10.71 4.98
CA GLY A 67 4.99 9.76 5.23
C GLY A 67 4.96 9.28 6.68
N VAL A 68 6.11 8.85 7.22
CA VAL A 68 6.22 8.41 8.63
C VAL A 68 5.85 9.52 9.60
N LEU A 69 6.31 10.75 9.36
CA LEU A 69 6.01 11.89 10.25
C LEU A 69 4.53 12.27 10.23
N VAL A 70 3.91 12.28 9.05
CA VAL A 70 2.47 12.54 8.92
C VAL A 70 1.66 11.49 9.68
N SER A 71 1.96 10.20 9.47
CA SER A 71 1.29 9.11 10.21
C SER A 71 1.47 9.26 11.72
N ALA A 72 2.69 9.53 12.19
CA ALA A 72 2.96 9.70 13.62
C ALA A 72 2.22 10.89 14.25
N VAL A 73 2.04 11.99 13.51
CA VAL A 73 1.27 13.14 13.99
C VAL A 73 -0.21 12.80 14.11
N PHE A 74 -0.77 12.07 13.15
CA PHE A 74 -2.16 11.62 13.24
C PHE A 74 -2.38 10.62 14.37
N GLU A 75 -1.47 9.65 14.54
CA GLU A 75 -1.50 8.71 15.67
C GLU A 75 -1.46 9.46 17.01
N ASP A 76 -0.54 10.41 17.18
CA ASP A 76 -0.42 11.24 18.38
C ASP A 76 -1.69 12.08 18.65
N TYR A 77 -2.29 12.64 17.61
CA TYR A 77 -3.54 13.39 17.72
C TYR A 77 -4.69 12.49 18.20
N VAL A 78 -4.84 11.31 17.59
CA VAL A 78 -5.88 10.33 17.97
C VAL A 78 -5.66 9.82 19.39
N GLU A 79 -4.42 9.56 19.81
CA GLU A 79 -4.12 9.10 21.16
C GLU A 79 -4.42 10.17 22.23
N LYS A 80 -4.16 11.45 21.94
CA LYS A 80 -4.31 12.56 22.90
C LYS A 80 -5.73 13.12 22.99
N GLU A 81 -6.30 13.45 21.84
CA GLU A 81 -7.60 14.11 21.75
C GLU A 81 -8.73 13.06 21.72
N GLY A 82 -8.41 11.81 21.35
CA GLY A 82 -9.41 10.82 21.02
C GLY A 82 -10.16 11.18 19.74
N VAL A 83 -11.08 10.31 19.34
CA VAL A 83 -12.16 10.69 18.42
C VAL A 83 -13.44 10.62 19.23
N ALA A 84 -14.20 11.70 19.27
CA ALA A 84 -15.46 11.69 19.99
C ALA A 84 -16.38 10.63 19.39
N GLU A 85 -17.03 9.83 20.24
CA GLU A 85 -17.96 8.78 19.80
C GLU A 85 -19.08 9.35 18.91
N ALA A 86 -19.48 10.60 19.15
CA ALA A 86 -20.44 11.32 18.33
C ALA A 86 -19.94 11.56 16.88
N ASP A 87 -18.67 11.91 16.71
CA ASP A 87 -18.07 12.15 15.39
C ASP A 87 -17.89 10.84 14.62
N LEU A 88 -17.47 9.77 15.32
CA LEU A 88 -17.43 8.40 14.79
C LEU A 88 -18.81 7.94 14.33
N LYS A 89 -19.83 8.15 15.14
CA LYS A 89 -21.22 7.78 14.82
C LYS A 89 -21.76 8.62 13.65
N ALA A 90 -21.46 9.91 13.60
CA ALA A 90 -21.86 10.78 12.50
C ALA A 90 -21.19 10.37 11.17
N ALA A 91 -19.88 10.08 11.20
CA ALA A 91 -19.16 9.54 10.05
C ALA A 91 -19.75 8.20 9.60
N TYR A 92 -19.99 7.28 10.54
CA TYR A 92 -20.62 5.98 10.25
C TYR A 92 -21.98 6.14 9.58
N GLU A 93 -22.90 6.94 10.15
CA GLU A 93 -24.22 7.14 9.56
C GLU A 93 -24.16 7.85 8.18
N SER A 94 -23.17 8.74 7.96
CA SER A 94 -22.99 9.41 6.67
C SER A 94 -22.60 8.46 5.53
N VAL A 95 -21.84 7.41 5.84
CA VAL A 95 -21.39 6.42 4.84
C VAL A 95 -22.29 5.19 4.80
N LYS A 96 -22.98 4.85 5.89
CA LYS A 96 -23.89 3.70 5.99
C LYS A 96 -24.91 3.66 4.85
N ALA A 97 -25.47 4.80 4.47
CA ALA A 97 -26.42 4.89 3.36
C ALA A 97 -25.81 4.53 1.99
N GLN A 98 -24.49 4.66 1.83
CA GLN A 98 -23.76 4.25 0.62
C GLN A 98 -23.52 2.73 0.57
N TYR A 99 -23.51 2.07 1.74
CA TYR A 99 -23.33 0.63 1.88
C TYR A 99 -24.66 -0.13 2.04
N THR A 100 -25.79 0.56 2.02
CA THR A 100 -27.11 -0.05 1.86
C THR A 100 -27.53 0.08 0.40
N GLY A 101 -27.60 -1.05 -0.32
CA GLY A 101 -27.95 -1.02 -1.73
C GLY A 101 -28.37 -2.38 -2.27
N LYS A 102 -29.11 -2.36 -3.37
CA LYS A 102 -29.38 -3.54 -4.19
C LYS A 102 -28.10 -3.86 -4.96
N GLU A 103 -27.70 -5.12 -4.96
CA GLU A 103 -26.68 -5.61 -5.88
C GLU A 103 -27.27 -5.67 -7.29
N TYR A 104 -26.56 -5.09 -8.25
CA TYR A 104 -26.91 -5.19 -9.66
C TYR A 104 -25.80 -5.95 -10.37
N HIS A 105 -26.17 -6.98 -11.12
CA HIS A 105 -25.30 -7.54 -12.13
C HIS A 105 -25.45 -6.69 -13.39
N VAL A 106 -24.43 -5.90 -13.71
CA VAL A 106 -24.40 -5.02 -14.88
C VAL A 106 -23.25 -5.42 -15.78
N GLU A 107 -23.50 -5.33 -17.08
CA GLU A 107 -22.49 -5.49 -18.13
C GLU A 107 -22.23 -4.12 -18.78
N HIS A 108 -21.00 -3.85 -19.18
CA HIS A 108 -20.63 -2.61 -19.88
C HIS A 108 -20.06 -2.88 -21.27
N ILE A 109 -20.05 -1.86 -22.11
CA ILE A 109 -19.31 -1.83 -23.37
C ILE A 109 -18.56 -0.51 -23.40
N LEU A 110 -17.23 -0.56 -23.26
CA LEU A 110 -16.39 0.63 -23.34
C LEU A 110 -15.96 0.87 -24.78
N VAL A 111 -16.15 2.09 -25.28
CA VAL A 111 -15.71 2.49 -26.62
C VAL A 111 -15.05 3.86 -26.57
N GLU A 112 -14.17 4.12 -27.54
CA GLU A 112 -13.36 5.34 -27.57
C GLU A 112 -14.18 6.60 -27.87
N LYS A 113 -15.26 6.48 -28.65
CA LYS A 113 -16.02 7.63 -29.17
C LYS A 113 -17.50 7.56 -28.83
N GLU A 114 -18.08 8.73 -28.53
CA GLU A 114 -19.51 8.89 -28.25
C GLU A 114 -20.40 8.41 -29.43
N ALA A 115 -19.97 8.63 -30.67
CA ALA A 115 -20.70 8.19 -31.85
C ALA A 115 -20.86 6.66 -31.89
N ASP A 116 -19.82 5.92 -31.50
CA ASP A 116 -19.83 4.46 -31.45
C ASP A 116 -20.75 3.96 -30.33
N ALA A 117 -20.71 4.63 -29.17
CA ALA A 117 -21.62 4.32 -28.06
C ALA A 117 -23.10 4.52 -28.46
N LYS A 118 -23.41 5.64 -29.14
CA LYS A 118 -24.78 5.91 -29.64
C LYS A 118 -25.24 4.89 -30.67
N ALA A 119 -24.35 4.48 -31.58
CA ALA A 119 -24.65 3.45 -32.57
C ALA A 119 -24.91 2.08 -31.91
N ILE A 120 -24.12 1.71 -30.91
CA ILE A 120 -24.31 0.47 -30.13
C ILE A 120 -25.62 0.50 -29.35
N ILE A 121 -25.97 1.63 -28.71
CA ILE A 121 -27.26 1.79 -28.03
C ILE A 121 -28.43 1.59 -29.01
N ALA A 122 -28.33 2.14 -30.22
CA ALA A 122 -29.36 1.95 -31.24
C ALA A 122 -29.47 0.48 -31.69
N GLN A 123 -28.34 -0.23 -31.85
CA GLN A 123 -28.31 -1.66 -32.18
C GLN A 123 -28.95 -2.51 -31.09
N ILE A 124 -28.62 -2.26 -29.82
CA ILE A 124 -29.22 -2.96 -28.67
C ILE A 124 -30.72 -2.70 -28.60
N LYS A 125 -31.17 -1.45 -28.78
CA LYS A 125 -32.61 -1.10 -28.81
C LYS A 125 -33.36 -1.76 -29.98
N ALA A 126 -32.66 -2.05 -31.08
CA ALA A 126 -33.21 -2.77 -32.22
C ALA A 126 -33.20 -4.31 -32.03
N GLY A 127 -32.73 -4.82 -30.88
CA GLY A 127 -32.77 -6.24 -30.51
C GLY A 127 -31.48 -7.02 -30.76
N ALA A 128 -30.36 -6.35 -31.06
CA ALA A 128 -29.07 -7.02 -31.14
C ALA A 128 -28.59 -7.50 -29.75
N SER A 129 -27.88 -8.63 -29.72
CA SER A 129 -27.32 -9.21 -28.49
C SER A 129 -26.27 -8.30 -27.86
N PHE A 130 -26.41 -8.01 -26.55
CA PHE A 130 -25.44 -7.21 -25.81
C PHE A 130 -24.09 -7.91 -25.73
N GLU A 131 -24.09 -9.20 -25.35
CA GLU A 131 -22.88 -10.02 -25.17
C GLU A 131 -22.03 -10.08 -26.46
N ASP A 132 -22.68 -10.26 -27.61
CA ASP A 132 -21.97 -10.34 -28.89
C ASP A 132 -21.35 -9.00 -29.27
N ILE A 133 -22.06 -7.89 -29.02
CA ILE A 133 -21.52 -6.55 -29.26
C ILE A 133 -20.39 -6.25 -28.28
N ALA A 134 -20.52 -6.63 -27.01
CA ALA A 134 -19.49 -6.45 -26.00
C ALA A 134 -18.18 -7.17 -26.40
N LYS A 135 -18.27 -8.45 -26.78
CA LYS A 135 -17.11 -9.22 -27.27
C LYS A 135 -16.46 -8.63 -28.52
N ALA A 136 -17.26 -8.05 -29.40
CA ALA A 136 -16.77 -7.52 -30.67
C ALA A 136 -16.22 -6.09 -30.59
N LYS A 137 -16.73 -5.26 -29.67
CA LYS A 137 -16.51 -3.82 -29.70
C LYS A 137 -16.04 -3.20 -28.38
N SER A 138 -16.15 -3.90 -27.25
CA SER A 138 -15.69 -3.35 -25.98
C SER A 138 -14.17 -3.27 -25.95
N LEU A 139 -13.65 -2.15 -25.45
CA LEU A 139 -12.24 -1.93 -25.17
C LEU A 139 -11.82 -2.52 -23.82
N GLU A 140 -12.78 -2.81 -22.94
CA GLU A 140 -12.54 -3.58 -21.72
C GLU A 140 -12.53 -5.07 -22.05
N SER A 141 -11.49 -5.77 -21.60
CA SER A 141 -11.41 -7.22 -21.65
C SER A 141 -12.48 -7.82 -20.76
N ALA A 142 -13.37 -8.64 -21.35
CA ALA A 142 -14.36 -9.44 -20.63
C ALA A 142 -13.71 -10.44 -19.65
#